data_AF-A0A1I2KNY1-F1
#
_entry.id   AF-A0A1I2KNY1-F1
#
_cell.length_a   1.000
_cell.length_b   1.000
_cell.length_c   1.000
_cell.angle_alpha   90.00
_cell.angle_beta   90.00
_cell.angle_gamma   90.00
#
_symmetry.space_group_name_H-M   'P 1'
#
loop_
_entity.id
_entity.type
_entity.pdbx_description
1 polymer ?
#
loop_
_entity_poly.entity_id
_entity_poly.type
_entity_poly.pdbx_seq_one_letter_code
_entity_poly.pdbx_strand_id
1 'polypeptide(L)'
;MDITLQNLFRQPPFVMLWLSQTLQSLGTVLLQVIVMVNVYRHTDSVFSSSLVLAVMALGSFAGGILGSRYIHRFSPVQMLKWIEWSRAGLTVILGLFLYKIEPLLLFLTLAVLFVVAWMGAWYQPARFALLPMVVSKKEYMKANGTLNVVYQLFLVAGWGLGGMLVAAFPFYAVILIITLSFLLSGVCIRGIRLKESATLGKTSKPEPAWRKIFRAGVIRNLTLMDLFEALANVVWTSAFILAFTHEILGKGSEWWGFINASYWVGGIVGSFMVVLITGFLEKRVGYMIALSALSMSLLTFFFAVNSTAILALWLCLMMGPIYQIREICQETVLQDVLSPMERAKVMAARVALLTPWGALTHLIMGWLADRTDIQSAYLLGAVLYGITFLIAILHPQLKNYQYRTGEKSSASQSS
;
A
#
# COMPACT_ATOMS: atom_id res chain seq x y z
N MET A 1 -19.25 17.75 20.71
CA MET A 1 -20.05 17.24 19.60
C MET A 1 -19.32 16.03 19.05
N ASP A 2 -19.72 14.84 19.48
CA ASP A 2 -19.04 13.60 19.13
C ASP A 2 -19.11 13.37 17.62
N ILE A 3 -17.94 13.24 17.01
CA ILE A 3 -17.81 12.95 15.59
C ILE A 3 -18.13 11.47 15.41
N THR A 4 -19.36 11.09 15.13
CA THR A 4 -19.71 9.68 14.87
C THR A 4 -19.53 9.35 13.39
N LEU A 5 -19.30 8.07 13.05
CA LEU A 5 -19.24 7.61 11.66
C LEU A 5 -20.52 8.00 10.88
N GLN A 6 -21.67 8.00 11.55
CA GLN A 6 -22.95 8.44 10.99
C GLN A 6 -22.91 9.88 10.45
N ASN A 7 -22.16 10.79 11.10
CA ASN A 7 -22.05 12.17 10.63
C ASN A 7 -21.30 12.28 9.30
N LEU A 8 -20.35 11.37 9.05
CA LEU A 8 -19.56 11.34 7.83
C LEU A 8 -20.40 10.89 6.63
N PHE A 9 -21.18 9.81 6.80
CA PHE A 9 -22.08 9.28 5.76
C PHE A 9 -23.33 10.14 5.52
N ARG A 10 -23.56 11.18 6.33
CA ARG A 10 -24.57 12.21 6.05
C ARG A 10 -24.09 13.29 5.10
N GLN A 11 -22.80 13.37 4.80
CA GLN A 11 -22.22 14.36 3.89
C GLN A 11 -22.22 13.81 2.44
N PRO A 12 -23.08 14.29 1.52
CA PRO A 12 -23.20 13.70 0.19
C PRO A 12 -21.90 13.70 -0.63
N PRO A 13 -21.06 14.76 -0.61
CA PRO A 13 -19.77 14.75 -1.28
C PRO A 13 -18.84 13.64 -0.77
N PHE A 14 -18.89 13.33 0.54
CA PHE A 14 -18.08 12.26 1.12
C PHE A 14 -18.60 10.89 0.71
N VAL A 15 -19.92 10.67 0.73
CA VAL A 15 -20.51 9.40 0.30
C VAL A 15 -20.15 9.09 -1.16
N MET A 16 -20.19 10.10 -2.04
CA MET A 16 -19.79 9.94 -3.44
C MET A 16 -18.30 9.63 -3.59
N LEU A 17 -17.44 10.28 -2.81
CA LEU A 17 -16.01 9.97 -2.77
C LEU A 17 -15.74 8.55 -2.26
N TRP A 18 -16.44 8.14 -1.20
CA TRP A 18 -16.33 6.81 -0.62
C TRP A 18 -16.79 5.73 -1.60
N LEU A 19 -17.95 5.89 -2.25
CA LEU A 19 -18.42 4.96 -3.28
C LEU A 19 -17.45 4.86 -4.46
N SER A 20 -16.91 5.99 -4.92
CA SER A 20 -15.89 5.97 -5.98
C SER A 20 -14.65 5.18 -5.55
N GLN A 21 -14.11 5.44 -4.36
CA GLN A 21 -12.96 4.71 -3.82
C GLN A 21 -13.25 3.20 -3.76
N THR A 22 -14.43 2.81 -3.26
CA THR A 22 -14.85 1.42 -3.15
C THR A 22 -14.83 0.72 -4.50
N LEU A 23 -15.50 1.30 -5.50
CA LEU A 23 -15.56 0.74 -6.86
C LEU A 23 -14.19 0.73 -7.54
N GLN A 24 -13.41 1.80 -7.39
CA GLN A 24 -12.05 1.88 -7.91
C GLN A 24 -11.12 0.82 -7.30
N SER A 25 -11.26 0.57 -6.00
CA SER A 25 -10.45 -0.40 -5.26
C SER A 25 -10.79 -1.82 -5.73
N LEU A 26 -12.08 -2.14 -5.81
CA LEU A 26 -12.58 -3.41 -6.35
C LEU A 26 -12.04 -3.66 -7.76
N GLY A 27 -12.24 -2.70 -8.68
CA GLY A 27 -11.78 -2.81 -10.06
C GLY A 27 -10.27 -3.00 -10.17
N THR A 28 -9.49 -2.25 -9.39
CA THR A 28 -8.02 -2.33 -9.41
C THR A 28 -7.52 -3.70 -8.95
N VAL A 29 -8.03 -4.20 -7.82
CA VAL A 29 -7.58 -5.50 -7.28
C VAL A 29 -8.01 -6.64 -8.19
N LEU A 30 -9.27 -6.64 -8.65
CA LEU A 30 -9.75 -7.67 -9.58
C LEU A 30 -8.96 -7.66 -10.90
N LEU A 31 -8.63 -6.49 -11.43
CA LEU A 31 -7.82 -6.36 -12.66
C LEU A 31 -6.43 -7.01 -12.48
N GLN A 32 -5.75 -6.73 -11.38
CA GLN A 32 -4.43 -7.31 -11.11
C GLN A 32 -4.51 -8.84 -11.04
N VAL A 33 -5.48 -9.36 -10.30
CA VAL A 33 -5.66 -10.80 -10.07
C VAL A 33 -6.06 -11.52 -11.37
N ILE A 34 -7.10 -11.04 -12.08
CA ILE A 34 -7.60 -11.71 -13.28
C ILE A 34 -6.55 -11.75 -14.38
N VAL A 35 -5.81 -10.66 -14.60
CA VAL A 35 -4.81 -10.60 -15.66
C VAL A 35 -3.61 -11.47 -15.29
N MET A 36 -3.15 -11.45 -14.04
CA MET A 36 -2.06 -12.32 -13.58
C MET A 36 -2.39 -13.81 -13.76
N VAL A 37 -3.59 -14.24 -13.36
CA VAL A 37 -4.05 -15.62 -13.47
C VAL A 37 -4.27 -16.02 -14.95
N ASN A 38 -4.83 -15.13 -15.77
CA ASN A 38 -5.06 -15.41 -17.19
C ASN A 38 -3.74 -15.53 -17.96
N VAL A 39 -2.78 -14.64 -17.69
CA VAL A 39 -1.43 -14.74 -18.27
C VAL A 39 -0.80 -16.08 -17.89
N TYR A 40 -0.88 -16.48 -16.61
CA TYR A 40 -0.34 -17.76 -16.15
C TYR A 40 -0.95 -18.95 -16.90
N ARG A 41 -2.29 -19.01 -16.98
CA ARG A 41 -3.04 -20.10 -17.61
C ARG A 41 -2.73 -20.31 -19.08
N HIS A 42 -2.27 -19.28 -19.78
CA HIS A 42 -1.98 -19.35 -21.21
C HIS A 42 -0.49 -19.45 -21.53
N THR A 43 0.39 -19.01 -20.64
CA THR A 43 1.85 -19.06 -20.87
C THR A 43 2.56 -20.14 -20.05
N ASP A 44 1.87 -20.73 -19.07
CA ASP A 44 2.43 -21.61 -18.03
C ASP A 44 3.68 -21.04 -17.34
N SER A 45 3.82 -19.71 -17.34
CA SER A 45 5.03 -19.02 -16.90
C SER A 45 4.75 -18.08 -15.73
N VAL A 46 5.30 -18.43 -14.58
CA VAL A 46 5.31 -17.57 -13.37
C VAL A 46 5.99 -16.23 -13.65
N PHE A 47 7.02 -16.22 -14.50
CA PHE A 47 7.73 -15.01 -14.90
C PHE A 47 6.80 -14.04 -15.66
N SER A 48 6.07 -14.53 -16.66
CA SER A 48 5.11 -13.71 -17.41
C SER A 48 4.02 -13.13 -16.52
N SER A 49 3.53 -13.90 -15.55
CA SER A 49 2.55 -13.42 -14.56
C SER A 49 3.13 -12.39 -13.60
N SER A 50 4.38 -12.55 -13.18
CA SER A 50 5.06 -11.58 -12.32
C SER A 50 5.34 -10.26 -13.06
N LEU A 51 5.58 -10.34 -14.37
CA LEU A 51 5.79 -9.19 -15.24
C LEU A 51 4.58 -8.24 -15.27
N VAL A 52 3.35 -8.76 -15.10
CA VAL A 52 2.13 -7.95 -14.96
C VAL A 52 2.28 -6.93 -13.84
N LEU A 53 2.66 -7.39 -12.63
CA LEU A 53 2.83 -6.52 -11.47
C LEU A 53 4.03 -5.59 -11.62
N ALA A 54 5.14 -6.08 -12.18
CA ALA A 54 6.34 -5.29 -12.42
C ALA A 54 6.07 -4.12 -13.38
N VAL A 55 5.39 -4.38 -14.50
CA VAL A 55 5.04 -3.35 -15.49
C VAL A 55 4.04 -2.34 -14.92
N MET A 56 3.08 -2.79 -14.12
CA MET A 56 2.19 -1.87 -13.40
C MET A 56 2.97 -0.99 -12.40
N ALA A 57 3.90 -1.57 -11.64
CA ALA A 57 4.74 -0.80 -10.71
C ALA A 57 5.60 0.24 -11.44
N LEU A 58 6.24 -0.14 -12.56
CA LEU A 58 6.98 0.77 -13.43
C LEU A 58 6.10 1.89 -13.99
N GLY A 59 4.90 1.55 -14.46
CA GLY A 59 3.90 2.51 -14.93
C GLY A 59 3.54 3.50 -13.84
N SER A 60 3.21 3.02 -12.64
CA SER A 60 2.91 3.87 -11.50
C SER A 60 4.08 4.75 -11.08
N PHE A 61 5.31 4.25 -11.10
CA PHE A 61 6.51 5.04 -10.82
C PHE A 61 6.71 6.17 -11.84
N ALA A 62 6.70 5.84 -13.14
CA ALA A 62 6.81 6.81 -14.23
C ALA A 62 5.67 7.84 -14.20
N GLY A 63 4.46 7.38 -13.89
CA GLY A 63 3.27 8.21 -13.70
C GLY A 63 3.45 9.17 -12.54
N GLY A 64 3.95 8.70 -11.40
CA GLY A 64 4.19 9.53 -10.21
C GLY A 64 5.17 10.68 -10.44
N ILE A 65 6.26 10.44 -11.19
CA ILE A 65 7.23 11.48 -11.58
C ILE A 65 6.53 12.61 -12.33
N LEU A 66 5.75 12.28 -13.36
CA LEU A 66 5.03 13.28 -14.17
C LEU A 66 3.88 13.93 -13.39
N GLY A 67 3.15 13.14 -12.60
CA GLY A 67 2.05 13.60 -11.76
C GLY A 67 2.48 14.70 -10.81
N SER A 68 3.64 14.54 -10.15
CA SER A 68 4.21 15.55 -9.26
C SER A 68 4.43 16.93 -9.91
N ARG A 69 4.63 16.98 -11.23
CA ARG A 69 4.89 18.20 -11.99
C ARG A 69 3.61 18.87 -12.50
N TYR A 70 2.62 18.08 -12.92
CA TYR A 70 1.47 18.59 -13.67
C TYR A 70 0.15 18.60 -12.90
N ILE A 71 0.07 17.90 -11.76
CA ILE A 71 -1.19 17.74 -10.99
C ILE A 71 -1.83 19.06 -10.57
N HIS A 72 -1.04 20.10 -10.32
CA HIS A 72 -1.54 21.42 -9.89
C HIS A 72 -2.30 22.17 -10.98
N ARG A 73 -2.25 21.72 -12.25
CA ARG A 73 -2.91 22.38 -13.38
C ARG A 73 -4.37 21.94 -13.58
N PHE A 74 -4.80 20.88 -12.91
CA PHE A 74 -6.13 20.29 -13.09
C PHE A 74 -6.92 20.36 -11.78
N SER A 75 -8.25 20.48 -11.88
CA SER A 75 -9.08 20.32 -10.69
C SER A 75 -9.09 18.85 -10.25
N PRO A 76 -9.04 18.55 -8.93
CA PRO A 76 -9.00 17.17 -8.44
C PRO A 76 -10.16 16.31 -8.94
N VAL A 77 -11.36 16.88 -9.01
CA VAL A 77 -12.57 16.20 -9.51
C VAL A 77 -12.44 15.84 -10.99
N GLN A 78 -11.99 16.77 -11.84
CA GLN A 78 -11.82 16.48 -13.27
C GLN A 78 -10.76 15.41 -13.49
N MET A 79 -9.65 15.50 -12.77
CA MET A 79 -8.55 14.56 -12.92
C MET A 79 -8.97 13.14 -12.52
N LEU A 80 -9.59 12.98 -11.35
CA LEU A 80 -10.10 11.69 -10.87
C LEU A 80 -11.11 11.08 -11.85
N LYS A 81 -12.05 11.88 -12.34
CA LYS A 81 -13.08 11.44 -13.30
C LYS A 81 -12.45 10.89 -14.59
N TRP A 82 -11.49 11.62 -15.17
CA TRP A 82 -10.84 11.20 -16.41
C TRP A 82 -9.94 9.97 -16.21
N ILE A 83 -9.24 9.87 -15.08
CA ILE A 83 -8.47 8.66 -14.74
C ILE A 83 -9.37 7.43 -14.75
N GLU A 84 -10.52 7.50 -14.07
CA GLU A 84 -11.42 6.35 -13.94
C GLU A 84 -12.09 5.97 -15.26
N TRP A 85 -12.54 6.93 -16.07
CA TRP A 85 -13.11 6.64 -17.38
C TRP A 85 -12.07 6.11 -18.37
N SER A 86 -10.85 6.63 -18.36
CA SER A 86 -9.77 6.07 -19.17
C SER A 86 -9.42 4.66 -18.73
N ARG A 87 -9.39 4.36 -17.43
CA ARG A 87 -9.20 2.99 -16.92
C ARG A 87 -10.31 2.05 -17.35
N ALA A 88 -11.56 2.50 -17.36
CA ALA A 88 -12.68 1.71 -17.89
C ALA A 88 -12.46 1.38 -19.37
N GLY A 89 -12.13 2.38 -20.20
CA GLY A 89 -11.83 2.17 -21.63
C GLY A 89 -10.64 1.23 -21.88
N LEU A 90 -9.55 1.42 -21.15
CA LEU A 90 -8.36 0.55 -21.23
C LEU A 90 -8.66 -0.88 -20.76
N THR A 91 -9.56 -1.06 -19.80
CA THR A 91 -10.00 -2.40 -19.34
C THR A 91 -10.79 -3.13 -20.43
N VAL A 92 -11.63 -2.42 -21.19
CA VAL A 92 -12.32 -3.02 -22.35
C VAL A 92 -11.30 -3.50 -23.39
N ILE A 93 -10.27 -2.68 -23.68
CA ILE A 93 -9.19 -3.04 -24.59
C ILE A 93 -8.44 -4.29 -24.09
N LEU A 94 -8.13 -4.37 -22.78
CA LEU A 94 -7.53 -5.56 -22.18
C LEU A 94 -8.39 -6.80 -22.35
N GLY A 95 -9.72 -6.69 -22.20
CA GLY A 95 -10.65 -7.78 -22.42
C GLY A 95 -10.58 -8.37 -23.83
N LEU A 96 -10.33 -7.53 -24.84
CA LEU A 96 -10.14 -7.96 -26.22
C LEU A 96 -8.80 -8.66 -26.43
N PHE A 97 -7.72 -8.13 -25.87
CA PHE A 97 -6.37 -8.70 -26.03
C PHE A 97 -6.19 -10.03 -25.29
N LEU A 98 -6.88 -10.21 -24.16
CA LEU A 98 -6.76 -11.40 -23.34
C LEU A 98 -7.63 -12.59 -23.81
N TYR A 99 -8.36 -12.44 -24.93
CA TYR A 99 -9.08 -13.56 -25.57
C TYR A 99 -8.13 -14.63 -26.12
N LYS A 100 -6.93 -14.22 -26.56
CA LYS A 100 -5.85 -15.11 -27.00
C LYS A 100 -4.51 -14.53 -26.55
N ILE A 101 -3.62 -15.34 -26.00
CA ILE A 101 -2.29 -14.87 -25.63
C ILE A 101 -1.27 -15.38 -26.66
N GLU A 102 -1.01 -14.53 -27.65
CA GLU A 102 0.17 -14.63 -28.52
C GLU A 102 1.26 -13.66 -28.02
N PRO A 103 2.54 -13.83 -28.36
CA PRO A 103 3.63 -12.97 -27.88
C PRO A 103 3.35 -11.46 -28.09
N LEU A 104 2.76 -11.09 -29.23
CA LEU A 104 2.35 -9.72 -29.52
C LEU A 104 1.22 -9.24 -28.60
N LEU A 105 0.20 -10.07 -28.38
CA LEU A 105 -0.95 -9.73 -27.53
C LEU A 105 -0.53 -9.65 -26.05
N LEU A 106 0.43 -10.47 -25.61
CA LEU A 106 1.04 -10.35 -24.29
C LEU A 106 1.76 -9.01 -24.14
N PHE A 107 2.58 -8.62 -25.12
CA PHE A 107 3.26 -7.31 -25.11
C PHE A 107 2.25 -6.15 -25.05
N LEU A 108 1.19 -6.20 -25.87
CA LEU A 108 0.13 -5.18 -25.86
C LEU A 108 -0.63 -5.14 -24.54
N THR A 109 -0.91 -6.29 -23.93
CA THR A 109 -1.51 -6.39 -22.60
C THR A 109 -0.65 -5.66 -21.57
N LEU A 110 0.66 -5.94 -21.54
CA LEU A 110 1.60 -5.29 -20.63
C LEU A 110 1.68 -3.77 -20.89
N ALA A 111 1.71 -3.35 -22.16
CA ALA A 111 1.71 -1.93 -22.52
C ALA A 111 0.44 -1.20 -22.02
N VAL A 112 -0.73 -1.82 -22.17
CA VAL A 112 -1.98 -1.24 -21.67
C VAL A 112 -1.99 -1.18 -20.13
N LEU A 113 -1.53 -2.23 -19.46
CA LEU A 113 -1.39 -2.25 -17.99
C LEU A 113 -0.43 -1.17 -17.48
N PHE A 114 0.67 -0.92 -18.20
CA PHE A 114 1.58 0.19 -17.90
C PHE A 114 0.82 1.52 -17.91
N VAL A 115 0.03 1.78 -18.95
CA VAL A 115 -0.76 3.02 -19.07
C VAL A 115 -1.82 3.11 -17.97
N VAL A 116 -2.53 2.02 -17.67
CA VAL A 116 -3.51 1.95 -16.57
C VAL A 116 -2.88 2.34 -15.23
N ALA A 117 -1.69 1.80 -14.94
CA ALA A 117 -0.97 2.08 -13.70
C ALA A 117 -0.33 3.46 -13.69
N TRP A 118 0.14 3.95 -14.84
CA TRP A 118 0.66 5.29 -15.05
C TRP A 118 -0.38 6.36 -14.76
N MET A 119 -1.59 6.23 -15.32
CA MET A 119 -2.72 7.11 -15.01
C MET A 119 -3.16 6.95 -13.55
N GLY A 120 -3.11 5.71 -13.04
CA GLY A 120 -3.43 5.36 -11.68
C GLY A 120 -2.59 6.07 -10.62
N ALA A 121 -1.32 6.34 -10.91
CA ALA A 121 -0.41 7.03 -9.99
C ALA A 121 -0.93 8.40 -9.55
N TRP A 122 -1.77 9.04 -10.37
CA TRP A 122 -2.28 10.38 -10.11
C TRP A 122 -3.51 10.36 -9.20
N TYR A 123 -4.16 9.21 -9.04
CA TYR A 123 -5.39 9.06 -8.29
C TYR A 123 -5.21 9.43 -6.81
N GLN A 124 -4.19 8.87 -6.14
CA GLN A 124 -3.97 9.11 -4.71
C GLN A 124 -3.68 10.58 -4.38
N PRO A 125 -2.74 11.26 -5.07
CA PRO A 125 -2.53 12.70 -4.89
C PRO A 125 -3.79 13.54 -5.15
N ALA A 126 -4.57 13.21 -6.19
CA ALA A 126 -5.82 13.90 -6.49
C ALA A 126 -6.86 13.75 -5.38
N ARG A 127 -7.00 12.51 -4.87
CA ARG A 127 -7.88 12.18 -3.77
C ARG A 127 -7.50 12.94 -2.51
N PHE A 128 -6.20 13.00 -2.20
CA PHE A 128 -5.71 13.79 -1.06
C PHE A 128 -5.96 15.28 -1.23
N ALA A 129 -5.92 15.81 -2.45
CA ALA A 129 -6.31 17.19 -2.71
C ALA A 129 -7.82 17.42 -2.61
N LEU A 130 -8.63 16.41 -2.95
CA LEU A 130 -10.10 16.48 -2.91
C LEU A 130 -10.68 16.31 -1.50
N LEU A 131 -10.09 15.45 -0.66
CA LEU A 131 -10.63 15.10 0.65
C LEU A 131 -10.85 16.35 1.57
N PRO A 132 -9.92 17.32 1.65
CA PRO A 132 -10.13 18.58 2.39
C PRO A 132 -11.31 19.43 1.91
N MET A 133 -11.73 19.26 0.65
CA MET A 133 -12.87 19.99 0.08
C MET A 133 -14.20 19.31 0.39
N VAL A 134 -14.16 18.09 0.92
CA VAL A 134 -15.30 17.18 1.07
C VAL A 134 -15.67 16.95 2.53
N VAL A 135 -14.69 16.92 3.44
CA VAL A 135 -14.90 16.73 4.89
C VAL A 135 -14.14 17.77 5.70
N SER A 136 -14.56 18.00 6.94
CA SER A 136 -13.86 18.93 7.84
C SER A 136 -12.55 18.33 8.37
N LYS A 137 -11.59 19.19 8.75
CA LYS A 137 -10.27 18.75 9.29
C LYS A 137 -10.38 17.80 10.49
N LYS A 138 -11.42 17.96 11.31
CA LYS A 138 -11.66 17.11 12.49
C LYS A 138 -12.07 15.68 12.13
N GLU A 139 -12.51 15.46 10.88
CA GLU A 139 -13.01 14.19 10.38
C GLU A 139 -11.98 13.43 9.52
N TYR A 140 -10.82 14.03 9.22
CA TYR A 140 -9.83 13.45 8.29
C TYR A 140 -9.36 12.05 8.68
N MET A 141 -9.11 11.80 9.96
CA MET A 141 -8.65 10.50 10.42
C MET A 141 -9.72 9.42 10.20
N LYS A 142 -10.98 9.74 10.52
CA LYS A 142 -12.12 8.84 10.31
C LYS A 142 -12.38 8.60 8.82
N ALA A 143 -12.33 9.66 8.02
CA ALA A 143 -12.49 9.56 6.57
C ALA A 143 -11.41 8.67 5.92
N ASN A 144 -10.13 8.90 6.25
CA ASN A 144 -9.04 8.08 5.72
C ASN A 144 -9.11 6.64 6.23
N GLY A 145 -9.44 6.42 7.51
CA GLY A 145 -9.61 5.09 8.08
C GLY A 145 -10.69 4.29 7.33
N THR A 146 -11.88 4.86 7.14
CA THR A 146 -12.97 4.21 6.41
C THR A 146 -12.60 3.90 4.96
N LEU A 147 -11.93 4.82 4.27
CA LEU A 147 -11.48 4.60 2.89
C LEU A 147 -10.41 3.48 2.82
N ASN A 148 -9.53 3.39 3.82
CA ASN A 148 -8.47 2.40 3.86
C ASN A 148 -9.01 0.99 4.18
N VAL A 149 -9.96 0.88 5.11
CA VAL A 149 -10.61 -0.40 5.45
C VAL A 149 -11.23 -1.03 4.22
N VAL A 150 -11.93 -0.25 3.39
CA VAL A 150 -12.51 -0.76 2.14
C VAL A 150 -11.42 -1.29 1.19
N TYR A 151 -10.33 -0.56 1.02
CA TYR A 151 -9.23 -0.98 0.17
C TYR A 151 -8.59 -2.29 0.67
N GLN A 152 -8.33 -2.39 1.97
CA GLN A 152 -7.79 -3.60 2.59
C GLN A 152 -8.74 -4.81 2.47
N LEU A 153 -10.06 -4.60 2.65
CA LEU A 153 -11.04 -5.67 2.45
C LEU A 153 -10.99 -6.23 1.03
N PHE A 154 -10.86 -5.38 0.02
CA PHE A 154 -10.71 -5.86 -1.36
C PHE A 154 -9.36 -6.50 -1.63
N LEU A 155 -8.27 -6.06 -0.97
CA LEU A 155 -6.99 -6.79 -1.04
C LEU A 155 -7.11 -8.20 -0.46
N VAL A 156 -7.74 -8.35 0.71
CA VAL A 156 -7.97 -9.67 1.34
C VAL A 156 -8.83 -10.54 0.43
N ALA A 157 -9.95 -10.01 -0.06
CA ALA A 157 -10.85 -10.76 -0.94
C ALA A 157 -10.19 -11.09 -2.28
N GLY A 158 -9.49 -10.14 -2.89
CA GLY A 158 -8.89 -10.31 -4.21
C GLY A 158 -7.67 -11.21 -4.20
N TRP A 159 -6.73 -11.03 -3.26
CA TRP A 159 -5.54 -11.89 -3.18
C TRP A 159 -5.80 -13.21 -2.47
N GLY A 160 -6.67 -13.22 -1.46
CA GLY A 160 -7.03 -14.41 -0.70
C GLY A 160 -8.04 -15.32 -1.41
N LEU A 161 -9.02 -14.76 -2.13
CA LEU A 161 -10.04 -15.51 -2.87
C LEU A 161 -9.89 -15.39 -4.39
N GLY A 162 -8.84 -14.75 -4.89
CA GLY A 162 -8.66 -14.45 -6.31
C GLY A 162 -8.75 -15.67 -7.21
N GLY A 163 -8.03 -16.75 -6.86
CA GLY A 163 -8.10 -18.00 -7.60
C GLY A 163 -9.52 -18.59 -7.65
N MET A 164 -10.28 -18.49 -6.56
CA MET A 164 -11.67 -18.95 -6.47
C MET A 164 -12.62 -18.06 -7.28
N LEU A 165 -12.47 -16.74 -7.19
CA LEU A 165 -13.23 -15.75 -7.97
C LEU A 165 -13.07 -15.99 -9.47
N VAL A 166 -11.85 -16.25 -9.93
CA VAL A 166 -11.55 -16.52 -11.35
C VAL A 166 -12.01 -17.92 -11.78
N ALA A 167 -12.10 -18.88 -10.87
CA ALA A 167 -12.65 -20.19 -11.15
C ALA A 167 -14.20 -20.19 -11.20
N ALA A 168 -14.84 -19.36 -10.38
CA ALA A 168 -16.30 -19.30 -10.24
C ALA A 168 -16.99 -18.46 -11.33
N PHE A 169 -16.31 -17.46 -11.89
CA PHE A 169 -16.89 -16.54 -12.88
C PHE A 169 -16.19 -16.65 -14.24
N PRO A 170 -16.92 -16.57 -15.36
CA PRO A 170 -16.32 -16.45 -16.68
C PRO A 170 -15.43 -15.21 -16.77
N PHE A 171 -14.29 -15.33 -17.45
CA PHE A 171 -13.32 -14.24 -17.63
C PHE A 171 -13.96 -12.91 -18.07
N TYR A 172 -14.85 -12.97 -19.09
CA TYR A 172 -15.55 -11.78 -19.60
C TYR A 172 -16.50 -11.13 -18.61
N ALA A 173 -17.11 -11.92 -17.72
CA ALA A 173 -17.96 -11.39 -16.67
C ALA A 173 -17.12 -10.57 -15.67
N VAL A 174 -15.93 -11.05 -15.31
CA VAL A 174 -15.01 -10.34 -14.41
C VAL A 174 -14.50 -9.06 -15.06
N ILE A 175 -14.09 -9.09 -16.33
CA ILE A 175 -13.67 -7.89 -17.08
C ILE A 175 -14.79 -6.86 -17.18
N LEU A 176 -16.04 -7.30 -17.40
CA LEU A 176 -17.19 -6.40 -17.43
C LEU A 176 -17.43 -5.76 -16.05
N ILE A 177 -17.35 -6.53 -14.97
CA ILE A 177 -17.47 -6.02 -13.60
C ILE A 177 -16.40 -4.96 -13.33
N ILE A 178 -15.14 -5.21 -13.72
CA ILE A 178 -14.04 -4.25 -13.55
C ILE A 178 -14.32 -2.96 -14.33
N THR A 179 -14.74 -3.10 -15.59
CA THR A 179 -15.06 -1.97 -16.48
C THR A 179 -16.17 -1.11 -15.88
N LEU A 180 -17.27 -1.74 -15.44
CA LEU A 180 -18.39 -1.05 -14.81
C LEU A 180 -17.98 -0.41 -13.49
N SER A 181 -17.10 -1.03 -12.71
CA SER A 181 -16.59 -0.47 -11.45
C SER A 181 -15.84 0.84 -11.70
N PHE A 182 -14.92 0.88 -12.66
CA PHE A 182 -14.21 2.12 -13.02
C PHE A 182 -15.16 3.17 -13.63
N LEU A 183 -16.09 2.76 -14.49
CA LEU A 183 -17.06 3.67 -15.10
C LEU A 183 -17.93 4.35 -14.03
N LEU A 184 -18.53 3.55 -13.14
CA LEU A 184 -19.39 4.02 -12.06
C LEU A 184 -18.61 4.83 -11.03
N SER A 185 -17.35 4.47 -10.74
CA SER A 185 -16.44 5.29 -9.92
C SER A 185 -16.31 6.71 -10.47
N GLY A 186 -16.08 6.85 -11.78
CA GLY A 186 -16.02 8.16 -12.44
C GLY A 186 -17.36 8.92 -12.42
N VAL A 187 -18.50 8.20 -12.49
CA VAL A 187 -19.84 8.80 -12.33
C VAL A 187 -20.05 9.33 -10.91
N CYS A 188 -19.65 8.58 -9.88
CA CYS A 188 -19.69 9.04 -8.49
C CYS A 188 -18.84 10.29 -8.29
N ILE A 189 -17.62 10.34 -8.83
CA ILE A 189 -16.75 11.53 -8.77
C ILE A 189 -17.43 12.73 -9.43
N ARG A 190 -18.09 12.55 -10.58
CA ARG A 190 -18.85 13.62 -11.26
C ARG A 190 -19.99 14.16 -10.38
N GLY A 191 -20.57 13.32 -9.53
CA GLY A 191 -21.61 13.71 -8.57
C GLY A 191 -21.11 14.57 -7.41
N ILE A 192 -19.79 14.71 -7.21
CA ILE A 192 -19.21 15.52 -6.13
C ILE A 192 -19.40 17.00 -6.45
N ARG A 193 -20.40 17.61 -5.82
CA ARG A 193 -20.63 19.05 -5.86
C ARG A 193 -19.82 19.71 -4.74
N LEU A 194 -18.73 20.36 -5.12
CA LEU A 194 -17.94 21.16 -4.21
C LEU A 194 -18.61 22.52 -4.02
N LYS A 195 -18.66 23.01 -2.78
CA LYS A 195 -18.87 24.45 -2.57
C LYS A 195 -17.66 25.15 -3.17
N GLU A 196 -17.88 26.21 -3.94
CA GLU A 196 -16.82 27.07 -4.46
C GLU A 196 -15.83 27.36 -3.33
N SER A 197 -14.61 26.84 -3.44
CA SER A 197 -13.64 26.97 -2.38
C SER A 197 -12.24 27.00 -2.93
N ALA A 198 -11.56 28.06 -2.50
CA ALA A 198 -10.13 28.16 -2.28
C ALA A 198 -9.28 27.61 -3.42
N THR A 199 -8.83 28.55 -4.26
CA THR A 199 -7.58 28.42 -4.99
C THR A 199 -6.56 27.68 -4.13
N LEU A 200 -6.04 26.58 -4.66
CA LEU A 200 -4.90 25.87 -4.08
C LEU A 200 -3.81 26.92 -3.84
N GLY A 201 -3.64 27.30 -2.58
CA GLY A 201 -2.68 28.34 -2.19
C GLY A 201 -1.31 27.94 -2.71
N LYS A 202 -0.72 28.79 -3.56
CA LYS A 202 0.70 28.71 -3.90
C LYS A 202 1.48 28.78 -2.61
N THR A 203 2.06 27.68 -2.16
CA THR A 203 2.94 27.69 -0.98
C THR A 203 4.41 27.64 -1.40
N SER A 204 5.08 28.72 -0.98
CA SER A 204 6.49 29.13 -0.98
C SER A 204 7.62 28.18 -1.45
N LYS A 205 8.61 28.80 -2.10
CA LYS A 205 10.00 28.32 -2.31
C LYS A 205 10.76 28.12 -0.95
N PRO A 206 12.01 27.61 -0.90
CA PRO A 206 12.35 26.19 -1.03
C PRO A 206 13.35 25.82 0.08
N GLU A 207 12.90 25.45 1.27
CA GLU A 207 13.80 24.61 2.07
C GLU A 207 13.70 23.19 1.52
N PRO A 208 14.81 22.56 1.12
CA PRO A 208 14.72 21.25 0.52
C PRO A 208 14.29 20.24 1.59
N ALA A 209 13.09 19.68 1.44
CA ALA A 209 12.49 18.78 2.41
C ALA A 209 13.39 17.55 2.73
N TRP A 210 14.27 17.18 1.79
CA TRP A 210 15.30 16.15 1.99
C TRP A 210 16.29 16.48 3.11
N ARG A 211 16.63 17.76 3.35
CA ARG A 211 17.53 18.14 4.47
C ARG A 211 16.93 17.77 5.82
N LYS A 212 15.61 17.87 5.98
CA LYS A 212 14.93 17.53 7.24
C LYS A 212 14.90 16.03 7.51
N ILE A 213 14.85 15.20 6.45
CA ILE A 213 14.99 13.74 6.56
C ILE A 213 16.32 13.38 7.23
N PHE A 214 17.42 14.05 6.88
CA PHE A 214 18.74 13.73 7.43
C PHE A 214 19.07 14.44 8.75
N ARG A 215 18.42 15.58 9.05
CA ARG A 215 18.70 16.38 10.27
C ARG A 215 17.87 15.96 11.47
N ALA A 216 16.59 15.62 11.30
CA ALA A 216 15.74 15.20 12.41
C ALA A 216 15.98 13.72 12.70
N GLY A 217 16.65 13.42 13.83
CA GLY A 217 17.10 12.06 14.16
C GLY A 217 15.99 11.02 14.11
N VAL A 218 14.79 11.33 14.63
CA VAL A 218 13.62 10.43 14.57
C VAL A 218 13.19 10.14 13.12
N ILE A 219 13.07 11.17 12.28
CA ILE A 219 12.69 11.02 10.86
C ILE A 219 13.76 10.26 10.08
N ARG A 220 15.04 10.56 10.34
CA ARG A 220 16.18 9.88 9.72
C ARG A 220 16.15 8.39 10.03
N ASN A 221 16.00 8.05 11.30
CA ASN A 221 16.04 6.65 11.75
C ASN A 221 14.83 5.87 11.22
N LEU A 222 13.63 6.47 11.24
CA LEU A 222 12.45 5.86 10.60
C LEU A 222 12.65 5.68 9.09
N THR A 223 13.28 6.64 8.41
CA THR A 223 13.58 6.50 6.96
C THR A 223 14.63 5.45 6.69
N LEU A 224 15.66 5.32 7.53
CA LEU A 224 16.66 4.25 7.44
C LEU A 224 16.03 2.87 7.67
N MET A 225 15.15 2.75 8.67
CA MET A 225 14.38 1.52 8.88
C MET A 225 13.57 1.16 7.63
N ASP A 226 12.82 2.10 7.05
CA ASP A 226 12.04 1.86 5.84
C ASP A 226 12.90 1.44 4.64
N LEU A 227 14.16 1.90 4.54
CA LEU A 227 15.08 1.46 3.48
C LEU A 227 15.47 -0.03 3.64
N PHE A 228 15.87 -0.45 4.84
CA PHE A 228 16.18 -1.86 5.09
C PHE A 228 14.94 -2.75 5.01
N GLU A 229 13.80 -2.26 5.50
CA GLU A 229 12.52 -2.98 5.41
C GLU A 229 12.03 -3.09 3.97
N ALA A 230 12.25 -2.10 3.11
CA ALA A 230 11.90 -2.21 1.69
C ALA A 230 12.69 -3.32 0.98
N LEU A 231 13.88 -3.69 1.48
CA LEU A 231 14.64 -4.83 0.99
C LEU A 231 14.15 -6.14 1.60
N ALA A 232 13.90 -6.15 2.92
CA ALA A 232 13.36 -7.31 3.62
C ALA A 232 11.97 -7.72 3.10
N ASN A 233 11.08 -6.75 2.86
CA ASN A 233 9.69 -6.96 2.45
C ASN A 233 9.57 -7.62 1.07
N VAL A 234 10.62 -7.65 0.25
CA VAL A 234 10.56 -8.29 -1.07
C VAL A 234 10.26 -9.79 -0.95
N VAL A 235 10.73 -10.46 0.11
CA VAL A 235 10.48 -11.89 0.31
C VAL A 235 9.00 -12.19 0.56
N TRP A 236 8.21 -11.18 0.96
CA TRP A 236 6.76 -11.30 1.15
C TRP A 236 5.96 -10.94 -0.11
N THR A 237 6.62 -10.69 -1.23
CA THR A 237 5.91 -10.50 -2.49
C THR A 237 5.29 -11.82 -2.97
N SER A 238 4.20 -11.71 -3.72
CA SER A 238 3.47 -12.86 -4.25
C SER A 238 4.36 -13.88 -4.96
N ALA A 239 5.40 -13.43 -5.67
CA ALA A 239 6.34 -14.30 -6.38
C ALA A 239 7.21 -15.13 -5.43
N PHE A 240 7.79 -14.51 -4.39
CA PHE A 240 8.63 -15.19 -3.41
C PHE A 240 7.84 -16.16 -2.53
N ILE A 241 6.61 -15.79 -2.17
CA ILE A 241 5.71 -16.68 -1.43
C ILE A 241 5.34 -17.89 -2.32
N LEU A 242 5.09 -17.67 -3.61
CA LEU A 242 4.77 -18.76 -4.54
C LEU A 242 5.96 -19.71 -4.73
N ALA A 243 7.15 -19.16 -4.96
CA ALA A 243 8.38 -19.94 -5.08
C ALA A 243 8.62 -20.78 -3.81
N PHE A 244 8.53 -20.17 -2.62
CA PHE A 244 8.67 -20.89 -1.35
C PHE A 244 7.60 -22.00 -1.19
N THR A 245 6.36 -21.71 -1.56
CA THR A 245 5.25 -22.67 -1.46
C THR A 245 5.49 -23.89 -2.35
N HIS A 246 5.98 -23.67 -3.56
CA HIS A 246 6.22 -24.75 -4.52
C HIS A 246 7.52 -25.51 -4.20
N GLU A 247 8.64 -24.80 -4.02
CA GLU A 247 9.97 -25.39 -3.90
C GLU A 247 10.26 -25.99 -2.51
N ILE A 248 9.76 -25.35 -1.44
CA ILE A 248 10.09 -25.76 -0.06
C ILE A 248 8.93 -26.52 0.59
N LEU A 249 7.69 -26.04 0.42
CA LEU A 249 6.53 -26.69 1.02
C LEU A 249 5.98 -27.84 0.16
N GLY A 250 6.36 -27.92 -1.12
CA GLY A 250 5.86 -28.92 -2.07
C GLY A 250 4.34 -28.85 -2.26
N LYS A 251 3.76 -27.64 -2.19
CA LYS A 251 2.31 -27.41 -2.26
C LYS A 251 1.91 -26.64 -3.52
N GLY A 252 0.65 -26.79 -3.90
CA GLY A 252 0.06 -26.09 -5.03
C GLY A 252 -0.28 -24.64 -4.73
N SER A 253 -0.80 -23.95 -5.75
CA SER A 253 -1.14 -22.52 -5.70
C SER A 253 -2.28 -22.19 -4.73
N GLU A 254 -3.07 -23.18 -4.31
CA GLU A 254 -4.07 -23.04 -3.25
C GLU A 254 -3.44 -22.64 -1.91
N TRP A 255 -2.30 -23.25 -1.54
CA TRP A 255 -1.59 -22.93 -0.32
C TRP A 255 -0.95 -21.55 -0.37
N TRP A 256 -0.47 -21.14 -1.54
CA TRP A 256 0.00 -19.78 -1.77
C TRP A 256 -1.09 -18.74 -1.47
N GLY A 257 -2.32 -19.00 -1.93
CA GLY A 257 -3.48 -18.15 -1.65
C GLY A 257 -3.80 -18.10 -0.15
N PHE A 258 -3.79 -19.25 0.53
CA PHE A 258 -4.01 -19.32 1.98
C PHE A 258 -2.95 -18.57 2.78
N ILE A 259 -1.67 -18.69 2.42
CA ILE A 259 -0.56 -17.98 3.08
C ILE A 259 -0.72 -16.47 2.95
N ASN A 260 -1.04 -15.98 1.74
CA ASN A 260 -1.34 -14.57 1.53
C ASN A 260 -2.54 -14.11 2.35
N ALA A 261 -3.64 -14.89 2.34
CA ALA A 261 -4.83 -14.57 3.10
C ALA A 261 -4.55 -14.49 4.61
N SER A 262 -3.77 -15.43 5.16
CA SER A 262 -3.37 -15.43 6.57
C SER A 262 -2.65 -14.15 6.98
N TYR A 263 -1.72 -13.64 6.17
CA TYR A 263 -1.04 -12.38 6.44
C TYR A 263 -2.02 -11.21 6.56
N TRP A 264 -2.95 -11.08 5.60
CA TRP A 264 -3.93 -10.00 5.60
C TRP A 264 -4.97 -10.11 6.72
N VAL A 265 -5.43 -11.33 7.04
CA VAL A 265 -6.29 -11.59 8.22
C VAL A 265 -5.56 -11.15 9.48
N GLY A 266 -4.27 -11.46 9.59
CA GLY A 266 -3.41 -10.96 10.67
C GLY A 266 -3.37 -9.44 10.74
N GLY A 267 -3.22 -8.75 9.60
CA GLY A 267 -3.26 -7.28 9.53
C GLY A 267 -4.58 -6.68 10.02
N ILE A 268 -5.71 -7.32 9.68
CA ILE A 268 -7.04 -6.93 10.19
C ILE A 268 -7.08 -7.06 11.72
N VAL A 269 -6.62 -8.21 12.25
CA VAL A 269 -6.52 -8.43 13.69
C VAL A 269 -5.65 -7.36 14.35
N GLY A 270 -4.50 -7.02 13.75
CA GLY A 270 -3.63 -5.93 14.20
C GLY A 270 -4.32 -4.57 14.27
N SER A 271 -5.10 -4.24 13.23
CA SER A 271 -5.86 -2.99 13.19
C SER A 271 -6.86 -2.91 14.34
N PHE A 272 -7.58 -4.00 14.63
CA PHE A 272 -8.46 -4.07 15.81
C PHE A 272 -7.67 -4.00 17.12
N MET A 273 -6.53 -4.70 17.22
CA MET A 273 -5.67 -4.67 18.41
C MET A 273 -5.21 -3.25 18.72
N VAL A 274 -4.75 -2.49 17.72
CA VAL A 274 -4.32 -1.09 17.94
C VAL A 274 -5.42 -0.29 18.62
N VAL A 275 -6.67 -0.41 18.15
CA VAL A 275 -7.81 0.29 18.77
C VAL A 275 -7.98 -0.13 20.23
N LEU A 276 -7.92 -1.43 20.53
CA LEU A 276 -8.10 -1.96 21.89
C LEU A 276 -6.98 -1.54 22.86
N ILE A 277 -5.74 -1.42 22.38
CA ILE A 277 -4.57 -1.13 23.23
C ILE A 277 -3.96 0.26 22.99
N THR A 278 -4.71 1.19 22.40
CA THR A 278 -4.21 2.54 22.01
C THR A 278 -3.48 3.25 23.15
N GLY A 279 -4.08 3.32 24.35
CA GLY A 279 -3.46 4.02 25.48
C GLY A 279 -2.16 3.37 26.01
N PHE A 280 -1.95 2.07 25.76
CA PHE A 280 -0.68 1.40 26.01
C PHE A 280 0.36 1.73 24.93
N LEU A 281 -0.07 1.71 23.66
CA LEU A 281 0.78 2.01 22.50
C LEU A 281 1.31 3.44 22.55
N GLU A 282 0.46 4.44 22.82
CA GLU A 282 0.85 5.86 22.87
C GLU A 282 2.01 6.13 23.85
N LYS A 283 2.04 5.42 24.98
CA LYS A 283 3.09 5.56 26.00
C LYS A 283 4.39 4.85 25.63
N ARG A 284 4.39 3.98 24.62
CA ARG A 284 5.48 3.06 24.29
C ARG A 284 5.75 2.94 22.79
N VAL A 285 5.36 3.93 21.98
CA VAL A 285 5.41 3.88 20.52
C VAL A 285 6.79 3.47 20.01
N GLY A 286 7.86 4.07 20.54
CA GLY A 286 9.24 3.73 20.20
C GLY A 286 9.62 2.27 20.47
N TYR A 287 9.24 1.75 21.64
CA TYR A 287 9.47 0.35 22.01
C TYR A 287 8.64 -0.62 21.17
N MET A 288 7.40 -0.27 20.82
CA MET A 288 6.55 -1.09 19.98
C MET A 288 7.10 -1.18 18.55
N ILE A 289 7.68 -0.09 18.03
CA ILE A 289 8.37 -0.11 16.73
C ILE A 289 9.55 -1.10 16.76
N ALA A 290 10.38 -1.04 17.81
CA ALA A 290 11.52 -1.95 17.97
C ALA A 290 11.07 -3.41 18.13
N LEU A 291 10.13 -3.68 19.06
CA LEU A 291 9.62 -5.02 19.31
C LEU A 291 9.01 -5.63 18.05
N SER A 292 8.33 -4.82 17.23
CA SER A 292 7.75 -5.30 15.98
C SER A 292 8.80 -5.69 14.95
N ALA A 293 9.88 -4.92 14.84
CA ALA A 293 11.02 -5.27 13.98
C ALA A 293 11.70 -6.59 14.42
N LEU A 294 11.90 -6.78 15.73
CA LEU A 294 12.45 -8.03 16.27
C LEU A 294 11.54 -9.22 15.98
N SER A 295 10.25 -9.08 16.24
CA SER A 295 9.26 -10.12 15.95
C SER A 295 9.21 -10.46 14.46
N MET A 296 9.27 -9.47 13.56
CA MET A 296 9.36 -9.72 12.12
C MET A 296 10.64 -10.48 11.75
N SER A 297 11.78 -10.15 12.36
CA SER A 297 13.04 -10.87 12.15
C SER A 297 12.91 -12.34 12.54
N LEU A 298 12.43 -12.62 13.75
CA LEU A 298 12.27 -13.98 14.26
C LEU A 298 11.24 -14.79 13.47
N LEU A 299 10.07 -14.21 13.19
CA LEU A 299 9.03 -14.91 12.42
C LEU A 299 9.49 -15.19 10.99
N THR A 300 10.24 -14.27 10.36
CA THR A 300 10.81 -14.48 9.02
C THR A 300 11.87 -15.58 9.03
N PHE A 301 12.71 -15.63 10.07
CA PHE A 301 13.68 -16.70 10.26
C PHE A 301 12.99 -18.06 10.40
N PHE A 302 11.97 -18.18 11.26
CA PHE A 302 11.20 -19.41 11.41
C PHE A 302 10.45 -19.80 10.14
N PHE A 303 9.98 -18.82 9.35
CA PHE A 303 9.38 -19.09 8.05
C PHE A 303 10.41 -19.67 7.08
N ALA A 304 11.63 -19.10 7.03
CA ALA A 304 12.69 -19.53 6.12
C ALA A 304 13.09 -21.00 6.33
N VAL A 305 13.24 -21.43 7.59
CA VAL A 305 13.67 -22.79 7.95
C VAL A 305 12.50 -23.79 8.04
N ASN A 306 11.27 -23.34 7.79
CA ASN A 306 10.07 -24.18 7.89
C ASN A 306 9.82 -24.99 6.61
N SER A 307 9.37 -26.24 6.76
CA SER A 307 8.93 -27.10 5.65
C SER A 307 7.46 -27.51 5.76
N THR A 308 6.72 -27.03 6.76
CA THR A 308 5.32 -27.39 7.01
C THR A 308 4.38 -26.27 6.61
N ALA A 309 3.45 -26.54 5.69
CA ALA A 309 2.55 -25.52 5.15
C ALA A 309 1.59 -24.93 6.20
N ILE A 310 1.13 -25.74 7.15
CA ILE A 310 0.27 -25.26 8.27
C ILE A 310 1.04 -24.28 9.16
N LEU A 311 2.31 -24.55 9.44
CA LEU A 311 3.14 -23.64 10.24
C LEU A 311 3.39 -22.32 9.49
N ALA A 312 3.57 -22.36 8.17
CA ALA A 312 3.68 -21.16 7.33
C ALA A 312 2.45 -20.25 7.46
N LEU A 313 1.24 -20.82 7.48
CA LEU A 313 -0.01 -20.07 7.69
C LEU A 313 0.00 -19.33 9.04
N TRP A 314 0.34 -20.05 10.12
CA TRP A 314 0.38 -19.46 11.46
C TRP A 314 1.43 -18.38 11.59
N LEU A 315 2.62 -18.58 11.02
CA LEU A 315 3.68 -17.57 11.01
C LEU A 315 3.24 -16.30 10.28
N CYS A 316 2.66 -16.42 9.08
CA CYS A 316 2.14 -15.28 8.33
C CYS A 316 0.98 -14.58 9.06
N LEU A 317 0.07 -15.34 9.68
CA LEU A 317 -1.00 -14.80 10.50
C LEU A 317 -0.45 -13.97 11.68
N MET A 318 0.63 -14.43 12.33
CA MET A 318 1.25 -13.73 13.46
C MET A 318 2.06 -12.50 13.04
N MET A 319 2.60 -12.47 11.82
CA MET A 319 3.31 -11.31 11.27
C MET A 319 2.37 -10.12 11.08
N GLY A 320 1.16 -10.37 10.57
CA GLY A 320 0.19 -9.33 10.23
C GLY A 320 -0.11 -8.35 11.36
N PRO A 321 -0.48 -8.78 12.58
CA PRO A 321 -0.82 -7.86 13.66
C PRO A 321 0.34 -6.98 14.08
N ILE A 322 1.52 -7.59 14.17
CA ILE A 322 2.75 -6.94 14.62
C ILE A 322 3.21 -5.90 13.60
N TYR A 323 3.18 -6.25 12.32
CA TYR A 323 3.46 -5.34 11.22
C TYR A 323 2.50 -4.15 11.23
N GLN A 324 1.19 -4.39 11.38
CA GLN A 324 0.18 -3.35 11.35
C GLN A 324 0.29 -2.38 12.54
N ILE A 325 0.58 -2.90 13.75
CA ILE A 325 0.83 -2.07 14.93
C ILE A 325 2.03 -1.14 14.69
N ARG A 326 3.11 -1.68 14.12
CA ARG A 326 4.31 -0.88 13.78
C ARG A 326 3.99 0.23 12.79
N GLU A 327 3.30 -0.10 11.70
CA GLU A 327 2.97 0.85 10.65
C GLU A 327 2.20 2.05 11.22
N ILE A 328 1.15 1.79 12.02
CA ILE A 328 0.36 2.85 12.67
C ILE A 328 1.24 3.65 13.64
N CYS A 329 2.12 3.00 14.40
CA CYS A 329 3.06 3.66 15.30
C CYS A 329 4.02 4.60 14.54
N GLN A 330 4.65 4.12 13.45
CA GLN A 330 5.59 4.90 12.64
C GLN A 330 4.91 6.09 11.98
N GLU A 331 3.72 5.89 11.40
CA GLU A 331 2.91 6.98 10.84
C GLU A 331 2.56 8.01 11.91
N THR A 332 2.16 7.58 13.11
CA THR A 332 1.83 8.47 14.22
C THR A 332 3.03 9.32 14.62
N VAL A 333 4.22 8.72 14.78
CA VAL A 333 5.45 9.46 15.11
C VAL A 333 5.80 10.48 14.03
N LEU A 334 5.73 10.09 12.76
CA LEU A 334 6.02 11.01 11.64
C LEU A 334 5.03 12.17 11.60
N GLN A 335 3.75 11.91 11.87
CA GLN A 335 2.73 12.95 11.92
C GLN A 335 2.89 13.90 13.11
N ASP A 336 3.38 13.39 14.25
CA ASP A 336 3.60 14.15 15.48
C ASP A 336 4.83 15.05 15.40
N VAL A 337 5.95 14.52 14.89
CA VAL A 337 7.21 15.29 14.74
C VAL A 337 7.12 16.37 13.66
N LEU A 338 6.23 16.20 12.67
CA LEU A 338 6.10 17.12 11.53
C LEU A 338 4.97 18.12 11.74
N SER A 339 5.30 19.41 11.62
CA SER A 339 4.27 20.46 11.59
C SER A 339 3.33 20.29 10.39
N PRO A 340 2.07 20.78 10.46
CA PRO A 340 1.10 20.63 9.37
C PRO A 340 1.59 21.15 8.01
N MET A 341 2.44 22.18 8.00
CA MET A 341 2.97 22.80 6.78
C MET A 341 4.13 22.01 6.16
N GLU A 342 4.83 21.20 6.96
CA GLU A 342 6.00 20.42 6.53
C GLU A 342 5.65 18.99 6.19
N ARG A 343 4.60 18.44 6.81
CA ARG A 343 4.18 17.03 6.68
C ARG A 343 4.11 16.58 5.22
N ALA A 344 3.39 17.34 4.38
CA ALA A 344 3.24 17.02 2.97
C ALA A 344 4.59 17.01 2.22
N LYS A 345 5.47 17.98 2.51
CA LYS A 345 6.77 18.13 1.83
C LYS A 345 7.74 17.02 2.21
N VAL A 346 7.85 16.70 3.51
CA VAL A 346 8.76 15.66 4.00
C VAL A 346 8.27 14.28 3.59
N MET A 347 6.97 13.99 3.68
CA MET A 347 6.40 12.72 3.21
C MET A 347 6.59 12.55 1.70
N ALA A 348 6.39 13.60 0.89
CA ALA A 348 6.68 13.55 -0.55
C ALA A 348 8.17 13.25 -0.83
N ALA A 349 9.09 13.86 -0.07
CA ALA A 349 10.53 13.58 -0.20
C ALA A 349 10.88 12.13 0.21
N ARG A 350 10.25 11.59 1.27
CA ARG A 350 10.40 10.18 1.64
C ARG A 350 9.89 9.26 0.54
N VAL A 351 8.71 9.52 -0.03
CA VAL A 351 8.18 8.74 -1.16
C VAL A 351 9.11 8.80 -2.37
N ALA A 352 9.63 9.99 -2.71
CA ALA A 352 10.58 10.15 -3.82
C ALA A 352 11.90 9.37 -3.61
N LEU A 353 12.28 9.10 -2.36
CA LEU A 353 13.43 8.27 -2.01
C LEU A 353 13.08 6.77 -1.98
N LEU A 354 12.00 6.42 -1.27
CA LEU A 354 11.60 5.04 -0.98
C LEU A 354 11.03 4.31 -2.20
N THR A 355 10.35 5.01 -3.12
CA THR A 355 9.75 4.34 -4.29
C THR A 355 10.80 3.83 -5.30
N PRO A 356 11.77 4.64 -5.78
CA PRO A 356 12.84 4.10 -6.62
C PRO A 356 13.68 3.06 -5.89
N TRP A 357 13.93 3.27 -4.59
CA TRP A 357 14.62 2.28 -3.77
C TRP A 357 13.85 0.95 -3.74
N GLY A 358 12.54 0.98 -3.50
CA GLY A 358 11.69 -0.21 -3.55
C GLY A 358 11.76 -0.93 -4.89
N ALA A 359 11.78 -0.22 -6.02
CA ALA A 359 11.98 -0.85 -7.33
C ALA A 359 13.36 -1.54 -7.42
N LEU A 360 14.41 -0.88 -6.93
CA LEU A 360 15.77 -1.44 -6.90
C LEU A 360 15.87 -2.66 -5.96
N THR A 361 15.21 -2.63 -4.80
CA THR A 361 15.23 -3.77 -3.86
C THR A 361 14.61 -5.01 -4.46
N HIS A 362 13.52 -4.87 -5.24
CA HIS A 362 12.91 -5.99 -5.96
C HIS A 362 13.88 -6.59 -6.98
N LEU A 363 14.64 -5.75 -7.71
CA LEU A 363 15.66 -6.22 -8.64
C LEU A 363 16.80 -6.95 -7.92
N ILE A 364 17.31 -6.39 -6.81
CA ILE A 364 18.40 -6.98 -6.03
C ILE A 364 17.99 -8.35 -5.47
N MET A 365 16.84 -8.40 -4.79
CA MET A 365 16.37 -9.64 -4.15
C MET A 365 15.95 -10.67 -5.18
N GLY A 366 15.31 -10.28 -6.29
CA GLY A 366 14.98 -11.20 -7.39
C GLY A 366 16.25 -11.80 -8.01
N TRP A 367 17.25 -10.97 -8.33
CA TRP A 367 18.54 -11.44 -8.84
C TRP A 367 19.27 -12.40 -7.89
N LEU A 368 19.14 -12.17 -6.58
CA LEU A 368 19.69 -13.04 -5.54
C LEU A 368 18.93 -14.38 -5.50
N ALA A 369 17.60 -14.34 -5.47
CA ALA A 369 16.74 -15.53 -5.41
C ALA A 369 16.90 -16.44 -6.64
N ASP A 370 17.25 -15.89 -7.81
CA ASP A 370 17.55 -16.70 -8.99
C ASP A 370 18.90 -17.44 -8.91
N ARG A 371 19.81 -16.99 -8.03
CA ARG A 371 21.18 -17.54 -7.88
C ARG A 371 21.39 -18.36 -6.62
N THR A 372 20.52 -18.17 -5.64
CA THR A 372 20.53 -18.89 -4.36
C THR A 372 19.23 -19.66 -4.22
N ASP A 373 19.17 -20.56 -3.24
CA ASP A 373 17.89 -21.12 -2.83
C ASP A 373 16.96 -20.01 -2.29
N ILE A 374 15.65 -20.24 -2.38
CA ILE A 374 14.66 -19.28 -1.90
C ILE A 374 14.76 -19.05 -0.38
N GLN A 375 15.20 -20.03 0.41
CA GLN A 375 15.33 -19.90 1.88
C GLN A 375 16.40 -18.89 2.26
N SER A 376 17.54 -18.86 1.54
CA SER A 376 18.60 -17.86 1.70
C SER A 376 18.08 -16.43 1.55
N ALA A 377 17.15 -16.17 0.64
CA ALA A 377 16.52 -14.86 0.50
C ALA A 377 15.69 -14.48 1.74
N TYR A 378 14.89 -15.42 2.29
CA TYR A 378 14.14 -15.18 3.54
C TYR A 378 15.07 -15.02 4.75
N LEU A 379 16.17 -15.77 4.85
CA LEU A 379 17.17 -15.61 5.91
C LEU A 379 17.82 -14.22 5.84
N LEU A 380 18.14 -13.73 4.65
CA LEU A 380 18.60 -12.35 4.47
C LEU A 380 17.53 -11.35 4.91
N GLY A 381 16.26 -11.57 4.55
CA GLY A 381 15.12 -10.78 5.02
C GLY A 381 15.04 -10.72 6.56
N ALA A 382 15.24 -11.85 7.24
CA ALA A 382 15.27 -11.94 8.69
C ALA A 382 16.41 -11.09 9.30
N VAL A 383 17.60 -11.15 8.71
CA VAL A 383 18.75 -10.32 9.12
C VAL A 383 18.46 -8.84 8.93
N LEU A 384 17.86 -8.46 7.80
CA LEU A 384 17.50 -7.06 7.49
C LEU A 384 16.47 -6.49 8.49
N TYR A 385 15.45 -7.26 8.89
CA TYR A 385 14.57 -6.87 10.00
C TYR A 385 15.30 -6.81 11.35
N GLY A 386 16.31 -7.67 11.56
CA GLY A 386 17.19 -7.59 12.73
C GLY A 386 17.97 -6.26 12.77
N ILE A 387 18.46 -5.79 11.62
CA ILE A 387 19.11 -4.47 11.50
C ILE A 387 18.12 -3.35 11.83
N THR A 388 16.85 -3.45 11.40
CA THR A 388 15.86 -2.40 11.70
C THR A 388 15.52 -2.36 13.19
N PHE A 389 15.51 -3.51 13.87
CA PHE A 389 15.44 -3.59 15.33
C PHE A 389 16.65 -2.91 16.00
N LEU A 390 17.86 -3.16 15.51
CA LEU A 390 19.07 -2.52 16.04
C LEU A 390 19.02 -0.99 15.87
N ILE A 391 18.59 -0.49 14.71
CA ILE A 391 18.40 0.95 14.47
C ILE A 391 17.40 1.54 15.48
N ALA A 392 16.29 0.83 15.74
CA ALA A 392 15.27 1.28 16.67
C ALA A 392 15.77 1.35 18.12
N ILE A 393 16.59 0.37 18.56
CA ILE A 393 17.04 0.29 19.96
C ILE A 393 18.30 1.12 20.25
N LEU A 394 19.21 1.24 19.28
CA LEU A 394 20.48 1.99 19.40
C LEU A 394 20.30 3.51 19.33
N HIS A 395 19.11 3.97 18.95
CA HIS A 395 18.80 5.40 18.90
C HIS A 395 17.77 5.80 19.97
N PRO A 396 18.22 6.36 21.11
CA PRO A 396 17.36 6.69 22.25
C PRO A 396 16.19 7.63 21.91
N GLN A 397 16.39 8.52 20.93
CA GLN A 397 15.37 9.45 20.44
C GLN A 397 14.14 8.73 19.86
N LEU A 398 14.34 7.56 19.25
CA LEU A 398 13.26 6.74 18.71
C LEU A 398 12.75 5.75 19.76
N LYS A 399 13.66 5.02 20.44
CA LYS A 399 13.31 4.03 21.48
C LYS A 399 12.41 4.61 22.59
N ASN A 400 12.78 5.79 23.10
CA ASN A 400 12.06 6.43 24.20
C ASN A 400 10.96 7.39 23.72
N TYR A 401 10.59 7.33 22.43
CA TYR A 401 9.53 8.17 21.90
C TYR A 401 8.18 7.79 22.51
N GLN A 402 7.53 8.77 23.12
CA GLN A 402 6.19 8.67 23.68
C GLN A 402 5.31 9.70 23.00
N TYR A 403 4.16 9.26 22.50
CA TYR A 403 3.15 10.15 21.98
C TYR A 403 2.45 10.83 23.15
N ARG A 404 2.50 12.17 23.20
CA ARG A 404 1.84 12.95 24.25
C ARG A 404 0.53 13.51 23.70
N THR A 405 -0.59 12.85 23.99
CA THR A 405 -1.91 13.46 23.86
C THR A 405 -1.95 14.71 24.72
N GLY A 406 -2.10 15.88 24.09
CA GLY A 406 -1.82 17.17 24.70
C GLY A 406 -2.64 17.46 25.96
N GLU A 407 -1.94 17.52 27.10
CA GLU A 407 -2.39 18.26 28.29
C GLU A 407 -1.26 19.05 28.98
N LYS A 408 -0.08 19.21 28.35
CA LYS A 408 1.03 20.01 28.89
C LYS A 408 1.73 20.91 27.87
N SER A 409 0.96 21.55 26.98
CA SER A 409 1.52 22.60 26.10
C SER A 409 1.58 23.99 26.78
N SER A 410 1.15 24.16 28.03
CA SER A 410 1.04 25.46 28.69
C SER A 410 2.09 25.76 29.78
N ALA A 411 3.07 24.89 30.04
CA ALA A 411 3.94 25.05 31.22
C ALA A 411 5.46 25.01 30.96
N SER A 412 5.95 25.12 29.73
CA SER A 412 7.40 25.15 29.48
C SER A 412 7.88 26.18 28.45
N GLN A 413 7.11 27.25 28.23
CA GLN A 413 7.60 28.43 27.50
C GLN A 413 8.05 29.58 28.42
N SER A 414 8.25 29.32 29.72
CA SER A 414 8.85 30.28 30.64
C SER A 414 9.91 29.62 31.51
N SER A 415 11.10 29.42 30.93
CA SER A 415 12.40 29.51 31.60
C SER A 415 13.50 29.13 30.62
#